data_AF-A0A4P7UDM9-F1
#
_entry.id   AF-A0A4P7UDM9-F1
#
_cell.length_a   1.000
_cell.length_b   1.000
_cell.length_c   1.000
_cell.angle_alpha   90.00
_cell.angle_beta   90.00
_cell.angle_gamma   90.00
#
_symmetry.space_group_name_H-M   'P 1'
#
loop_
_entity.id
_entity.type
_entity.pdbx_description
1 polymer ?
#
loop_
_entity_poly.entity_id
_entity_poly.type
_entity_poly.pdbx_seq_one_letter_code
_entity_poly.pdbx_strand_id
1 'polypeptide(L)'
;MVSPDADGHPPLHGFRIGVTAARKVEEQIQLFTRRGAEVVWGPALSLEPHLVDADTLRAATERVLAEPVDIFLATTGVGMKGWFTATQEWGLYDALVAALGEAEILARGPKSMGVLRRHGLRELWSPDSECFDDVLAHLRGRDLSGRRIVVQEHGQDLSMVAHALRRQGARVETVAIYRVERAEDPARLFALIDQIADCSLDAVTFTAAPAVAALMEAAASVGRRDDVVSAFQSDVLACCVGPVAAAAFERHGVPTVYPERSRLGAMVRLLETELPLRRQGLSISLATGSTLLLHGDAVLLDGVEVHLSGSPLAVLNALVTNPGQVVSRADLLAHLPSGGAGSEHAVEMAVARLRSALGTRAVQTVIKRGYRLAVE
;
A
#
# COMPACT_ATOMS: atom_id res chain seq x y z
N MET A 1 15.66 -17.14 15.75
CA MET A 1 16.07 -17.95 14.59
C MET A 1 14.87 -18.03 13.67
N VAL A 2 15.07 -17.84 12.37
CA VAL A 2 14.03 -17.96 11.35
C VAL A 2 13.86 -19.45 11.09
N SER A 3 12.63 -19.97 11.14
CA SER A 3 12.38 -21.39 10.87
C SER A 3 12.54 -21.65 9.37
N PRO A 4 13.30 -22.68 8.96
CA PRO A 4 13.39 -23.06 7.55
C PRO A 4 12.06 -23.64 7.05
N ASP A 5 11.88 -23.65 5.73
CA ASP A 5 10.78 -24.38 5.09
C ASP A 5 10.99 -25.91 5.24
N ALA A 6 10.01 -26.72 4.80
CA ALA A 6 9.99 -28.18 4.90
C ALA A 6 11.28 -28.85 4.38
N ASP A 7 11.96 -28.23 3.40
CA ASP A 7 13.20 -28.70 2.78
C ASP A 7 14.49 -28.12 3.41
N GLY A 8 14.40 -27.41 4.53
CA GLY A 8 15.57 -26.84 5.23
C GLY A 8 16.08 -25.51 4.64
N HIS A 9 15.42 -24.96 3.63
CA HIS A 9 15.79 -23.68 3.02
C HIS A 9 15.32 -22.47 3.85
N PRO A 10 16.04 -21.34 3.79
CA PRO A 10 15.53 -20.07 4.28
C PRO A 10 14.16 -19.72 3.66
N PRO A 11 13.24 -19.05 4.37
CA PRO A 11 11.84 -18.92 3.95
C PRO A 11 11.62 -18.07 2.69
N LEU A 12 12.60 -17.25 2.31
CA LEU A 12 12.55 -16.44 1.09
C LEU A 12 13.58 -16.92 0.05
N HIS A 13 14.08 -18.15 0.18
CA HIS A 13 14.98 -18.74 -0.80
C HIS A 13 14.35 -18.78 -2.20
N GLY A 14 15.07 -18.25 -3.19
CA GLY A 14 14.64 -18.22 -4.58
C GLY A 14 13.60 -17.14 -4.90
N PHE A 15 13.29 -16.22 -3.99
CA PHE A 15 12.45 -15.05 -4.27
C PHE A 15 13.32 -13.82 -4.58
N ARG A 16 12.89 -13.02 -5.55
CA ARG A 16 13.50 -11.75 -5.98
C ARG A 16 12.62 -10.60 -5.51
N ILE A 17 13.16 -9.73 -4.66
CA ILE A 17 12.41 -8.66 -3.99
C ILE A 17 12.98 -7.29 -4.37
N GLY A 18 12.13 -6.44 -4.94
CA GLY A 18 12.41 -5.03 -5.17
C GLY A 18 12.33 -4.20 -3.89
N VAL A 19 13.32 -3.33 -3.67
CA VAL A 19 13.35 -2.39 -2.54
C VAL A 19 13.39 -0.97 -3.07
N THR A 20 12.38 -0.16 -2.72
CA THR A 20 12.29 1.25 -3.12
C THR A 20 12.79 2.24 -2.06
N ALA A 21 13.11 1.74 -0.86
CA ALA A 21 13.57 2.57 0.24
C ALA A 21 14.94 3.20 -0.07
N ALA A 22 15.05 4.50 0.23
CA ALA A 22 16.31 5.22 0.20
C ALA A 22 17.02 5.14 1.57
N ARG A 23 16.29 5.43 2.66
CA ARG A 23 16.84 5.42 4.03
C ARG A 23 16.79 4.03 4.65
N LYS A 24 17.80 3.69 5.46
CA LYS A 24 17.94 2.39 6.14
C LYS A 24 17.86 1.21 5.16
N VAL A 25 18.30 1.44 3.92
CA VAL A 25 18.24 0.42 2.87
C VAL A 25 19.11 -0.78 3.24
N GLU A 26 20.28 -0.59 3.84
CA GLU A 26 21.15 -1.70 4.23
C GLU A 26 20.46 -2.59 5.26
N GLU A 27 19.75 -2.01 6.22
CA GLU A 27 18.96 -2.74 7.22
C GLU A 27 17.88 -3.60 6.53
N GLN A 28 17.17 -3.03 5.55
CA GLN A 28 16.12 -3.74 4.81
C GLN A 28 16.68 -4.85 3.91
N ILE A 29 17.73 -4.56 3.13
CA ILE A 29 18.41 -5.55 2.29
C ILE A 29 18.89 -6.71 3.16
N GLN A 30 19.58 -6.44 4.27
CA GLN A 30 20.09 -7.48 5.17
C GLN A 30 18.97 -8.31 5.81
N LEU A 31 17.78 -7.75 6.05
CA LEU A 31 16.65 -8.51 6.56
C LEU A 31 16.15 -9.54 5.53
N PHE A 32 16.11 -9.19 4.25
CA PHE A 32 15.70 -10.10 3.16
C PHE A 32 16.80 -11.09 2.78
N THR A 33 18.04 -10.65 2.60
CA THR A 33 19.16 -11.53 2.21
C THR A 33 19.43 -12.61 3.26
N ARG A 34 19.32 -12.30 4.57
CA ARG A 34 19.42 -13.32 5.64
C ARG A 34 18.33 -14.39 5.59
N ARG A 35 17.25 -14.14 4.84
CA ARG A 35 16.13 -15.07 4.62
C ARG A 35 16.22 -15.76 3.26
N GLY A 36 17.30 -15.56 2.51
CA GLY A 36 17.54 -16.24 1.23
C GLY A 36 17.01 -15.51 -0.01
N ALA A 37 16.44 -14.31 0.13
CA ALA A 37 15.96 -13.55 -1.02
C ALA A 37 17.10 -12.89 -1.79
N GLU A 38 16.98 -12.85 -3.12
CA GLU A 38 17.71 -11.92 -3.97
C GLU A 38 17.03 -10.54 -3.86
N VAL A 39 17.83 -9.47 -3.70
CA VAL A 39 17.29 -8.12 -3.51
C VAL A 39 17.74 -7.22 -4.65
N VAL A 40 16.77 -6.58 -5.29
CA VAL A 40 16.99 -5.57 -6.33
C VAL A 40 16.68 -4.21 -5.73
N TRP A 41 17.67 -3.32 -5.68
CA TRP A 41 17.50 -1.99 -5.09
C TRP A 41 17.34 -0.93 -6.17
N GLY A 42 16.16 -0.29 -6.19
CA GLY A 42 15.83 0.84 -7.05
C GLY A 42 15.20 1.95 -6.21
N PRO A 43 16.00 2.87 -5.64
CA PRO A 43 15.48 3.89 -4.74
C PRO A 43 14.50 4.80 -5.49
N ALA A 44 13.29 4.98 -4.94
CA ALA A 44 12.30 5.87 -5.53
C ALA A 44 12.49 7.34 -5.10
N LEU A 45 13.20 7.56 -3.99
CA LEU A 45 13.36 8.83 -3.32
C LEU A 45 14.86 9.10 -3.07
N SER A 46 15.25 10.37 -2.91
CA SER A 46 16.62 10.72 -2.51
C SER A 46 16.97 10.21 -1.10
N LEU A 47 18.25 9.92 -0.90
CA LEU A 47 18.85 9.55 0.40
C LEU A 47 18.86 10.74 1.36
N GLU A 48 19.17 11.93 0.84
CA GLU A 48 19.18 13.17 1.59
C GLU A 48 17.80 13.85 1.48
N PRO A 49 17.11 14.11 2.61
CA PRO A 49 16.01 15.05 2.59
C PRO A 49 16.59 16.42 2.26
N HIS A 50 16.40 16.91 1.04
CA HIS A 50 16.68 18.31 0.75
C HIS A 50 15.67 19.14 1.56
N LEU A 51 16.18 19.75 2.64
CA LEU A 51 15.47 20.77 3.40
C LEU A 51 14.93 21.80 2.40
N VAL A 52 13.70 22.27 2.62
CA VAL A 52 13.19 23.40 1.84
C VAL A 52 14.22 24.53 2.01
N ASP A 53 14.48 25.27 0.94
CA ASP A 53 15.32 26.46 0.97
C ASP A 53 15.04 27.25 2.26
N ALA A 54 16.11 27.51 3.04
CA ALA A 54 16.00 28.07 4.39
C ALA A 54 15.20 29.38 4.38
N ASP A 55 15.33 30.17 3.31
CA ASP A 55 14.59 31.42 3.13
C ASP A 55 13.09 31.18 2.93
N THR A 56 12.71 30.13 2.20
CA THR A 56 11.31 29.74 2.00
C THR A 56 10.66 29.26 3.30
N LEU A 57 11.36 28.40 4.08
CA LEU A 57 10.86 27.95 5.39
C LEU A 57 10.78 29.10 6.39
N ARG A 58 11.76 30.01 6.37
CA ARG A 58 11.74 31.22 7.20
C ARG A 58 10.56 32.12 6.86
N ALA A 59 10.33 32.42 5.58
CA ALA A 59 9.20 33.23 5.15
C ALA A 59 7.85 32.60 5.54
N ALA A 60 7.72 31.27 5.44
CA ALA A 60 6.53 30.56 5.93
C ALA A 60 6.38 30.67 7.45
N THR A 61 7.47 30.58 8.20
CA THR A 61 7.47 30.75 9.66
C THR A 61 7.04 32.16 10.05
N GLU A 62 7.57 33.19 9.38
CA GLU A 62 7.19 34.58 9.61
C GLU A 62 5.70 34.82 9.29
N ARG A 63 5.17 34.20 8.22
CA ARG A 63 3.72 34.21 7.95
C ARG A 63 2.92 33.52 9.03
N VAL A 64 3.40 32.41 9.60
CA VAL A 64 2.76 31.73 10.74
C VAL A 64 2.69 32.68 11.94
N LEU A 65 3.77 33.41 12.24
CA LEU A 65 3.87 34.34 13.36
C LEU A 65 3.12 35.67 13.16
N ALA A 66 2.74 36.01 11.92
CA ALA A 66 2.11 37.29 11.60
C ALA A 66 0.67 37.43 12.16
N GLU A 67 -0.02 36.33 12.41
CA GLU A 67 -1.38 36.29 12.93
C GLU A 67 -1.52 35.10 13.92
N PRO A 68 -2.47 35.12 14.87
CA PRO A 68 -2.76 33.96 15.72
C PRO A 68 -3.17 32.72 14.91
N VAL A 69 -2.82 31.54 15.42
CA VAL A 69 -3.18 30.24 14.82
C VAL A 69 -4.36 29.66 15.59
N ASP A 70 -5.47 29.37 14.92
CA ASP A 70 -6.61 28.72 15.57
C ASP A 70 -6.38 27.22 15.76
N ILE A 71 -5.90 26.55 14.71
CA ILE A 71 -5.67 25.10 14.68
C ILE A 71 -4.30 24.82 14.08
N PHE A 72 -3.53 23.97 14.74
CA PHE A 72 -2.25 23.49 14.24
C PHE A 72 -2.27 21.99 13.98
N LEU A 73 -2.01 21.58 12.73
CA LEU A 73 -1.92 20.18 12.32
C LEU A 73 -0.46 19.74 12.20
N ALA A 74 0.01 18.94 13.17
CA ALA A 74 1.37 18.41 13.22
C ALA A 74 1.44 16.99 12.62
N THR A 75 2.22 16.80 11.55
CA THR A 75 2.14 15.57 10.75
C THR A 75 3.16 14.53 11.12
N THR A 76 4.43 14.91 11.27
CA THR A 76 5.48 13.96 11.65
C THR A 76 6.52 14.58 12.57
N GLY A 77 7.16 13.74 13.39
CA GLY A 77 8.21 14.19 14.30
C GLY A 77 9.47 14.70 13.60
N VAL A 78 9.80 14.21 12.40
CA VAL A 78 11.00 14.68 11.69
C VAL A 78 10.78 16.08 11.13
N GLY A 79 9.60 16.37 10.56
CA GLY A 79 9.24 17.72 10.16
C GLY A 79 9.32 18.67 11.35
N MET A 80 8.56 18.39 12.42
CA MET A 80 8.56 19.23 13.62
C MET A 80 9.94 19.53 14.19
N LYS A 81 10.82 18.51 14.29
CA LYS A 81 12.20 18.72 14.74
C LYS A 81 12.97 19.66 13.81
N GLY A 82 12.89 19.44 12.50
CA GLY A 82 13.58 20.28 11.52
C GLY A 82 13.11 21.73 11.59
N TRP A 83 11.80 21.96 11.74
CA TRP A 83 11.27 23.31 11.87
C TRP A 83 11.75 23.99 13.15
N PHE A 84 11.68 23.31 14.30
CA PHE A 84 12.17 23.86 15.56
C PHE A 84 13.66 24.17 15.51
N THR A 85 14.49 23.26 15.00
CA THR A 85 15.93 23.51 14.82
C THR A 85 16.19 24.73 13.93
N ALA A 86 15.52 24.85 12.78
CA ALA A 86 15.65 26.01 11.91
C ALA A 86 15.24 27.32 12.62
N THR A 87 14.14 27.31 13.36
CA THR A 87 13.72 28.51 14.12
C THR A 87 14.65 28.87 15.27
N GLN A 88 15.39 27.90 15.85
CA GLN A 88 16.41 28.19 16.85
C GLN A 88 17.57 28.97 16.23
N GLU A 89 18.00 28.57 15.03
CA GLU A 89 19.05 29.27 14.28
C GLU A 89 18.64 30.71 13.92
N TRP A 90 17.36 30.95 13.67
CA TRP A 90 16.82 32.28 13.36
C TRP A 90 16.39 33.11 14.58
N GLY A 91 16.48 32.55 15.80
CA GLY A 91 15.98 33.20 17.01
C GLY A 91 14.46 33.35 17.08
N LEU A 92 13.71 32.58 16.28
CA LEU A 92 12.24 32.60 16.21
C LEU A 92 11.58 31.47 17.02
N TYR A 93 12.37 30.59 17.63
CA TYR A 93 11.89 29.39 18.32
C TYR A 93 10.86 29.69 19.41
N ASP A 94 11.17 30.59 20.35
CA ASP A 94 10.27 30.89 21.48
C ASP A 94 8.96 31.51 20.99
N ALA A 95 9.03 32.40 19.99
CA ALA A 95 7.86 33.00 19.37
C ALA A 95 6.98 31.94 18.68
N LEU A 96 7.60 30.98 17.98
CA LEU A 96 6.87 29.90 17.32
C LEU A 96 6.20 28.97 18.34
N VAL A 97 6.92 28.56 19.40
CA VAL A 97 6.35 27.70 20.44
C VAL A 97 5.19 28.41 21.14
N ALA A 98 5.31 29.70 21.45
CA ALA A 98 4.22 30.47 22.04
C ALA A 98 3.00 30.53 21.10
N ALA A 99 3.20 30.90 19.83
CA ALA A 99 2.11 31.00 18.85
C ALA A 99 1.40 29.65 18.61
N LEU A 100 2.15 28.55 18.54
CA LEU A 100 1.56 27.21 18.40
C LEU A 100 0.91 26.72 19.69
N GLY A 101 1.38 27.16 20.85
CA GLY A 101 0.84 26.79 22.16
C GLY A 101 -0.54 27.38 22.46
N GLU A 102 -0.92 28.47 21.78
CA GLU A 102 -2.26 29.06 21.86
C GLU A 102 -3.28 28.36 20.94
N ALA A 103 -2.80 27.56 19.98
CA ALA A 103 -3.64 26.89 19.00
C ALA A 103 -4.26 25.58 19.52
N GLU A 104 -5.36 25.15 18.92
CA GLU A 104 -5.82 23.76 19.04
C GLU A 104 -4.88 22.84 18.24
N ILE A 105 -4.07 22.04 18.93
CA ILE A 105 -3.07 21.19 18.29
C ILE A 105 -3.66 19.80 18.00
N LEU A 106 -3.67 19.40 16.73
CA LEU A 106 -3.98 18.03 16.29
C LEU A 106 -2.71 17.37 15.76
N ALA A 107 -2.36 16.21 16.31
CA ALA A 107 -1.19 15.45 15.86
C ALA A 107 -1.64 14.27 15.01
N ARG A 108 -0.97 14.02 13.88
CA ARG A 108 -1.29 12.85 13.04
C ARG A 108 -0.89 11.53 13.70
N GLY A 109 0.12 11.50 14.59
CA GLY A 109 0.51 10.24 15.21
C GLY A 109 1.63 10.32 16.26
N PRO A 110 2.05 9.18 16.82
CA PRO A 110 2.96 9.12 17.96
C PRO A 110 4.29 9.85 17.77
N LYS A 111 4.78 9.92 16.52
CA LYS A 111 6.03 10.60 16.19
C LYS A 111 5.93 12.12 16.34
N SER A 112 4.85 12.75 15.88
CA SER A 112 4.66 14.20 16.04
C SER A 112 4.32 14.52 17.50
N MET A 113 3.45 13.75 18.15
CA MET A 113 3.14 13.89 19.58
C MET A 113 4.41 13.88 20.45
N GLY A 114 5.28 12.89 20.22
CA GLY A 114 6.51 12.75 20.98
C GLY A 114 7.48 13.92 20.82
N VAL A 115 7.37 14.71 19.74
CA VAL A 115 8.17 15.94 19.54
C VAL A 115 7.46 17.13 20.17
N LEU A 116 6.18 17.35 19.88
CA LEU A 116 5.37 18.42 20.49
C LEU A 116 5.54 18.47 22.02
N ARG A 117 5.35 17.32 22.68
CA ARG A 117 5.45 17.20 24.15
C ARG A 117 6.83 17.52 24.70
N ARG A 118 7.89 17.26 23.95
CA ARG A 118 9.28 17.63 24.34
C ARG A 118 9.51 19.13 24.33
N HIS A 119 8.76 19.86 23.52
CA HIS A 119 8.81 21.32 23.41
C HIS A 119 7.68 22.00 24.20
N GLY A 120 7.05 21.28 25.15
CA GLY A 120 6.01 21.83 26.01
C GLY A 120 4.62 21.96 25.37
N LEU A 121 4.46 21.55 24.10
CA LEU A 121 3.19 21.59 23.38
C LEU A 121 2.41 20.30 23.59
N ARG A 122 1.11 20.41 23.87
CA ARG A 122 0.23 19.25 24.03
C ARG A 122 -0.83 19.23 22.95
N GLU A 123 -0.89 18.12 22.22
CA GLU A 123 -1.98 17.84 21.31
C GLU A 123 -3.31 17.65 22.07
N LEU A 124 -4.40 18.14 21.50
CA LEU A 124 -5.76 17.86 21.94
C LEU A 124 -6.20 16.46 21.49
N TRP A 125 -5.77 16.05 20.30
CA TRP A 125 -6.21 14.79 19.69
C TRP A 125 -5.19 14.25 18.67
N SER A 126 -5.18 12.92 18.52
CA SER A 126 -4.42 12.19 17.49
C SER A 126 -5.20 10.92 17.08
N PRO A 127 -5.22 10.53 15.79
CA PRO A 127 -5.83 9.28 15.36
C PRO A 127 -4.94 8.08 15.71
N ASP A 128 -5.56 6.93 15.98
CA ASP A 128 -4.85 5.65 16.16
C ASP A 128 -4.27 5.10 14.85
N SER A 129 -4.89 5.41 13.72
CA SER A 129 -4.52 4.94 12.38
C SER A 129 -3.26 5.62 11.80
N GLU A 130 -2.90 6.77 12.36
CA GLU A 130 -1.95 7.72 11.78
C GLU A 130 -2.34 8.29 10.39
N CYS A 131 -3.60 8.15 9.97
CA CYS A 131 -4.08 8.61 8.66
C CYS A 131 -4.64 10.05 8.72
N PHE A 132 -4.44 10.81 7.63
CA PHE A 132 -4.95 12.18 7.51
C PHE A 132 -6.47 12.23 7.32
N ASP A 133 -7.06 11.20 6.73
CA ASP A 133 -8.50 11.11 6.55
C ASP A 133 -9.25 11.11 7.89
N ASP A 134 -8.65 10.53 8.94
CA ASP A 134 -9.23 10.57 10.28
C ASP A 134 -9.11 11.95 10.92
N VAL A 135 -8.04 12.70 10.62
CA VAL A 135 -7.93 14.11 11.02
C VAL A 135 -9.03 14.94 10.35
N LEU A 136 -9.23 14.74 9.04
CA LEU A 136 -10.31 15.39 8.31
C LEU A 136 -11.67 14.97 8.87
N ALA A 137 -11.87 13.68 9.17
CA ALA A 137 -13.09 13.17 9.76
C ALA A 137 -13.37 13.77 11.15
N HIS A 138 -12.34 13.96 11.98
CA HIS A 138 -12.46 14.60 13.28
C HIS A 138 -12.86 16.09 13.19
N LEU A 139 -12.46 16.76 12.09
CA LEU A 139 -12.85 18.13 11.79
C LEU A 139 -14.20 18.23 11.06
N ARG A 140 -14.76 17.13 10.55
CA ARG A 140 -16.07 17.13 9.88
C ARG A 140 -17.16 17.57 10.87
N GLY A 141 -18.04 18.45 10.40
CA GLY A 141 -19.16 18.98 11.19
C GLY A 141 -18.81 20.13 12.12
N ARG A 142 -17.53 20.53 12.20
CA ARG A 142 -17.11 21.75 12.88
C ARG A 142 -17.27 22.96 11.94
N ASP A 143 -17.58 24.12 12.51
CA ASP A 143 -17.51 25.38 11.77
C ASP A 143 -16.05 25.85 11.67
N LEU A 144 -15.49 25.75 10.46
CA LEU A 144 -14.13 26.19 10.15
C LEU A 144 -14.11 27.56 9.45
N SER A 145 -15.25 28.22 9.33
CA SER A 145 -15.38 29.49 8.61
C SER A 145 -14.46 30.56 9.20
N GLY A 146 -13.51 31.04 8.40
CA GLY A 146 -12.55 32.06 8.80
C GLY A 146 -11.43 31.57 9.72
N ARG A 147 -11.48 30.33 10.21
CA ARG A 147 -10.45 29.76 11.09
C ARG A 147 -9.12 29.63 10.35
N ARG A 148 -8.04 30.07 10.99
CA ARG A 148 -6.68 29.97 10.46
C ARG A 148 -6.05 28.65 10.91
N ILE A 149 -5.80 27.79 9.94
CA ILE A 149 -5.23 26.46 10.14
C ILE A 149 -3.82 26.43 9.57
N VAL A 150 -2.85 26.09 10.40
CA VAL A 150 -1.47 25.85 9.96
C VAL A 150 -1.26 24.35 9.83
N VAL A 151 -0.82 23.90 8.67
CA VAL A 151 -0.53 22.49 8.39
C VAL A 151 0.96 22.32 8.16
N GLN A 152 1.60 21.54 9.02
CA GLN A 152 3.00 21.20 8.85
C GLN A 152 3.17 20.09 7.81
N GLU A 153 3.71 20.39 6.63
CA GLU A 153 3.94 19.38 5.58
C GLU A 153 5.24 18.60 5.82
N HIS A 154 5.26 17.34 5.37
CA HIS A 154 6.39 16.43 5.52
C HIS A 154 6.73 15.76 4.19
N GLY A 155 7.29 16.52 3.26
CA GLY A 155 7.85 15.97 2.02
C GLY A 155 6.86 15.41 1.00
N GLN A 156 5.57 15.36 1.33
CA GLN A 156 4.45 15.19 0.40
C GLN A 156 3.66 16.49 0.35
N ASP A 157 3.21 16.83 -0.86
CA ASP A 157 2.27 17.93 -1.06
C ASP A 157 0.93 17.58 -0.40
N LEU A 158 0.55 18.34 0.63
CA LEU A 158 -0.74 18.21 1.32
C LEU A 158 -1.80 19.11 0.69
N SER A 159 -1.60 19.55 -0.57
CA SER A 159 -2.53 20.38 -1.34
C SER A 159 -3.98 19.90 -1.29
N MET A 160 -4.22 18.58 -1.33
CA MET A 160 -5.58 18.01 -1.22
C MET A 160 -6.20 18.19 0.17
N VAL A 161 -5.43 18.00 1.24
CA VAL A 161 -5.88 18.24 2.62
C VAL A 161 -6.15 19.72 2.83
N ALA A 162 -5.22 20.58 2.40
CA ALA A 162 -5.38 22.03 2.47
C ALA A 162 -6.59 22.51 1.64
N HIS A 163 -6.80 21.94 0.46
CA HIS A 163 -7.96 22.22 -0.38
C HIS A 163 -9.27 21.80 0.30
N ALA A 164 -9.33 20.61 0.90
CA ALA A 164 -10.52 20.13 1.62
C ALA A 164 -10.89 21.04 2.80
N LEU A 165 -9.91 21.49 3.57
CA LEU A 165 -10.11 22.43 4.69
C LEU A 165 -10.53 23.82 4.19
N ARG A 166 -9.91 24.34 3.12
CA ARG A 166 -10.32 25.61 2.50
C ARG A 166 -11.76 25.55 1.97
N ARG A 167 -12.19 24.42 1.41
CA ARG A 167 -13.59 24.21 0.99
C ARG A 167 -14.60 24.25 2.14
N GLN A 168 -14.14 24.04 3.38
CA GLN A 168 -14.95 24.19 4.59
C GLN A 168 -14.91 25.61 5.18
N GLY A 169 -14.28 26.58 4.49
CA GLY A 169 -14.23 27.98 4.89
C GLY A 169 -12.97 28.39 5.67
N ALA A 170 -12.02 27.47 5.88
CA ALA A 170 -10.78 27.75 6.60
C ALA A 170 -9.75 28.55 5.77
N ARG A 171 -8.96 29.39 6.44
CA ARG A 171 -7.73 29.99 5.90
C ARG A 171 -6.57 29.04 6.21
N VAL A 172 -6.06 28.34 5.21
CA VAL A 172 -5.02 27.30 5.42
C VAL A 172 -3.65 27.77 4.93
N GLU A 173 -2.68 27.79 5.84
CA GLU A 173 -1.25 27.99 5.55
C GLU A 173 -0.53 26.63 5.65
N THR A 174 0.25 26.28 4.62
CA THR A 174 1.06 25.06 4.60
C THR A 174 2.53 25.40 4.82
N VAL A 175 3.16 24.73 5.77
CA VAL A 175 4.59 24.92 6.08
C VAL A 175 5.35 23.67 5.64
N ALA A 176 5.96 23.75 4.46
CA ALA A 176 6.84 22.71 3.94
C ALA A 176 8.24 22.84 4.54
N ILE A 177 8.69 21.79 5.25
CA ILE A 177 9.96 21.81 5.99
C ILE A 177 11.09 21.14 5.18
N TYR A 178 10.75 20.14 4.37
CA TYR A 178 11.65 19.56 3.37
C TYR A 178 10.84 19.01 2.19
N ARG A 179 11.47 18.89 1.03
CA ARG A 179 10.88 18.26 -0.16
C ARG A 179 11.46 16.85 -0.32
N VAL A 180 10.61 15.86 -0.56
CA VAL A 180 11.11 14.57 -1.05
C VAL A 180 11.45 14.76 -2.51
N GLU A 181 12.73 14.80 -2.83
CA GLU A 181 13.18 14.77 -4.21
C GLU A 181 13.36 13.32 -4.69
N ARG A 182 13.38 13.15 -6.01
CA ARG A 182 13.61 11.86 -6.65
C ARG A 182 15.04 11.39 -6.37
N ALA A 183 15.29 10.09 -6.50
CA ALA A 183 16.63 9.56 -6.35
C ALA A 183 17.62 10.26 -7.32
N GLU A 184 18.84 10.52 -6.84
CA GLU A 184 19.90 11.19 -7.60
C GLU A 184 20.27 10.42 -8.88
N ASP A 185 20.23 9.09 -8.81
CA ASP A 185 20.40 8.19 -9.95
C ASP A 185 19.06 7.53 -10.33
N PRO A 186 18.36 8.04 -11.36
CA PRO A 186 17.10 7.47 -11.80
C PRO A 186 17.30 6.13 -12.54
N ALA A 187 18.52 5.78 -12.99
CA ALA A 187 18.76 4.57 -13.78
C ALA A 187 18.38 3.30 -13.01
N ARG A 188 18.65 3.26 -11.69
CA ARG A 188 18.26 2.12 -10.84
C ARG A 188 16.75 1.99 -10.68
N LEU A 189 16.04 3.11 -10.57
CA LEU A 189 14.58 3.11 -10.50
C LEU A 189 13.98 2.65 -11.84
N PHE A 190 14.52 3.10 -12.97
CA PHE A 190 14.09 2.63 -14.29
C PHE A 190 14.36 1.14 -14.50
N ALA A 191 15.55 0.64 -14.12
CA ALA A 191 15.84 -0.78 -14.19
C ALA A 191 14.94 -1.63 -13.27
N LEU A 192 14.51 -1.08 -12.13
CA LEU A 192 13.51 -1.71 -11.28
C LEU A 192 12.12 -1.71 -11.95
N ILE A 193 11.74 -0.61 -12.59
CA ILE A 193 10.49 -0.50 -13.36
C ILE A 193 10.42 -1.53 -14.48
N ASP A 194 11.49 -1.68 -15.25
CA ASP A 194 11.56 -2.72 -16.30
C ASP A 194 11.40 -4.11 -15.69
N GLN A 195 12.08 -4.39 -14.58
CA GLN A 195 11.96 -5.68 -13.90
C GLN A 195 10.56 -5.96 -13.32
N ILE A 196 9.83 -4.93 -12.90
CA ILE A 196 8.43 -5.05 -12.48
C ILE A 196 7.55 -5.33 -13.68
N ALA A 197 7.68 -4.52 -14.73
CA ALA A 197 6.87 -4.60 -15.93
C ALA A 197 7.09 -5.91 -16.71
N ASP A 198 8.29 -6.50 -16.60
CA ASP A 198 8.64 -7.79 -17.18
C ASP A 198 8.31 -8.97 -16.23
N CYS A 199 7.61 -8.72 -15.12
CA CYS A 199 7.22 -9.71 -14.10
C CYS A 199 8.41 -10.56 -13.58
N SER A 200 9.60 -9.96 -13.49
CA SER A 200 10.82 -10.66 -13.08
C SER A 200 11.07 -10.63 -11.56
N LEU A 201 10.20 -9.96 -10.80
CA LEU A 201 10.28 -9.85 -9.34
C LEU A 201 9.05 -10.51 -8.72
N ASP A 202 9.21 -11.14 -7.55
CA ASP A 202 8.08 -11.71 -6.81
C ASP A 202 7.36 -10.66 -5.95
N ALA A 203 8.08 -9.63 -5.48
CA ALA A 203 7.51 -8.54 -4.70
C ALA A 203 8.29 -7.24 -4.86
N VAL A 204 7.63 -6.12 -4.58
CA VAL A 204 8.27 -4.81 -4.39
C VAL A 204 7.79 -4.19 -3.10
N THR A 205 8.72 -3.65 -2.32
CA THR A 205 8.44 -3.05 -1.01
C THR A 205 8.39 -1.53 -1.08
N PHE A 206 7.41 -0.95 -0.39
CA PHE A 206 7.18 0.49 -0.31
C PHE A 206 7.07 0.94 1.15
N THR A 207 8.03 1.76 1.59
CA THR A 207 8.07 2.24 2.98
C THR A 207 7.41 3.60 3.18
N ALA A 208 6.94 4.24 2.10
CA ALA A 208 6.26 5.53 2.14
C ALA A 208 5.42 5.77 0.88
N ALA A 209 4.29 6.47 1.02
CA ALA A 209 3.42 6.87 -0.09
C ALA A 209 4.12 7.66 -1.22
N PRO A 210 5.09 8.58 -0.97
CA PRO A 210 5.76 9.27 -2.09
C PRO A 210 6.66 8.35 -2.92
N ALA A 211 7.12 7.21 -2.38
CA ALA A 211 7.85 6.21 -3.17
C ALA A 211 6.94 5.59 -4.24
N VAL A 212 5.66 5.34 -3.90
CA VAL A 212 4.65 4.86 -4.85
C VAL A 212 4.42 5.90 -5.94
N ALA A 213 4.20 7.17 -5.56
CA ALA A 213 4.00 8.25 -6.52
C ALA A 213 5.19 8.42 -7.47
N ALA A 214 6.41 8.43 -6.94
CA ALA A 214 7.64 8.57 -7.73
C ALA A 214 7.84 7.40 -8.70
N LEU A 215 7.59 6.16 -8.27
CA LEU A 215 7.67 4.98 -9.14
C LEU A 215 6.63 5.04 -10.26
N MET A 216 5.37 5.36 -9.95
CA MET A 216 4.30 5.42 -10.95
C MET A 216 4.50 6.55 -11.96
N GLU A 217 5.03 7.69 -11.53
CA GLU A 217 5.38 8.81 -12.41
C GLU A 217 6.59 8.48 -13.29
N ALA A 218 7.63 7.86 -12.71
CA ALA A 218 8.78 7.39 -13.48
C ALA A 218 8.37 6.35 -14.53
N ALA A 219 7.51 5.39 -14.18
CA ALA A 219 6.97 4.41 -15.11
C ALA A 219 6.15 5.06 -16.24
N ALA A 220 5.36 6.10 -15.92
CA ALA A 220 4.63 6.87 -16.92
C ALA A 220 5.58 7.62 -17.87
N SER A 221 6.67 8.19 -17.36
CA SER A 221 7.64 8.95 -18.16
C SER A 221 8.35 8.11 -19.24
N VAL A 222 8.40 6.78 -19.04
CA VAL A 222 8.99 5.82 -20.00
C VAL A 222 7.92 4.94 -20.69
N GLY A 223 6.63 5.25 -20.52
CA GLY A 223 5.54 4.54 -21.17
C GLY A 223 5.25 3.13 -20.63
N ARG A 224 5.83 2.72 -19.49
CA ARG A 224 5.66 1.39 -18.86
C ARG A 224 4.60 1.35 -17.76
N ARG A 225 3.86 2.44 -17.53
CA ARG A 225 2.92 2.53 -16.39
C ARG A 225 1.88 1.42 -16.39
N ASP A 226 1.26 1.17 -17.53
CA ASP A 226 0.15 0.21 -17.61
C ASP A 226 0.66 -1.24 -17.43
N ASP A 227 1.86 -1.53 -17.93
CA ASP A 227 2.56 -2.81 -17.67
C ASP A 227 2.85 -3.00 -16.18
N VAL A 228 3.35 -1.95 -15.50
CA VAL A 228 3.61 -1.97 -14.05
C VAL A 228 2.32 -2.19 -13.25
N VAL A 229 1.22 -1.54 -13.64
CA VAL A 229 -0.09 -1.77 -12.99
C VAL A 229 -0.52 -3.21 -13.19
N SER A 230 -0.45 -3.73 -14.41
CA SER A 230 -0.80 -5.11 -14.73
C SER A 230 0.03 -6.09 -13.91
N ALA A 231 1.35 -5.90 -13.86
CA ALA A 231 2.26 -6.74 -13.09
C ALA A 231 1.91 -6.76 -11.60
N PHE A 232 1.56 -5.61 -11.00
CA PHE A 232 1.13 -5.57 -9.60
C PHE A 232 -0.26 -6.15 -9.35
N GLN A 233 -1.10 -6.26 -10.38
CA GLN A 233 -2.43 -6.88 -10.28
C GLN A 233 -2.38 -8.41 -10.33
N SER A 234 -1.34 -9.00 -10.92
CA SER A 234 -1.20 -10.45 -11.12
C SER A 234 0.04 -11.05 -10.43
N ASP A 235 1.22 -10.71 -10.92
CA ASP A 235 2.44 -11.50 -10.72
C ASP A 235 3.34 -10.98 -9.61
N VAL A 236 3.38 -9.65 -9.44
CA VAL A 236 4.30 -8.96 -8.54
C VAL A 236 3.54 -8.46 -7.31
N LEU A 237 3.96 -8.88 -6.11
CA LEU A 237 3.32 -8.41 -4.88
C LEU A 237 3.76 -6.99 -4.50
N ALA A 238 2.84 -6.03 -4.52
CA ALA A 238 3.05 -4.70 -3.93
C ALA A 238 2.89 -4.77 -2.39
N CYS A 239 4.02 -4.76 -1.67
CA CYS A 239 4.05 -4.83 -0.22
C CYS A 239 4.35 -3.46 0.41
N CYS A 240 3.38 -2.89 1.11
CA CYS A 240 3.52 -1.61 1.78
C CYS A 240 3.89 -1.82 3.26
N VAL A 241 4.65 -0.88 3.83
CA VAL A 241 4.97 -0.95 5.27
C VAL A 241 3.74 -0.70 6.14
N GLY A 242 2.71 -0.03 5.61
CA GLY A 242 1.51 0.35 6.34
C GLY A 242 0.44 1.00 5.46
N PRO A 243 -0.74 1.34 6.03
CA PRO A 243 -1.93 1.72 5.29
C PRO A 243 -1.76 3.02 4.49
N VAL A 244 -0.96 3.99 4.98
CA VAL A 244 -0.72 5.25 4.26
C VAL A 244 0.00 5.02 2.92
N ALA A 245 0.97 4.10 2.87
CA ALA A 245 1.65 3.77 1.61
C ALA A 245 0.74 2.93 0.70
N ALA A 246 -0.06 2.04 1.28
CA ALA A 246 -1.04 1.23 0.55
C ALA A 246 -2.11 2.08 -0.15
N ALA A 247 -2.66 3.09 0.54
CA ALA A 247 -3.66 4.00 -0.02
C ALA A 247 -3.17 4.74 -1.28
N ALA A 248 -1.86 4.95 -1.43
CA ALA A 248 -1.30 5.58 -2.62
C ALA A 248 -1.49 4.76 -3.92
N PHE A 249 -1.76 3.45 -3.80
CA PHE A 249 -2.03 2.54 -4.91
C PHE A 249 -3.51 2.46 -5.31
N GLU A 250 -4.45 2.91 -4.47
CA GLU A 250 -5.90 2.79 -4.72
C GLU A 250 -6.32 3.43 -6.05
N ARG A 251 -5.79 4.61 -6.36
CA ARG A 251 -6.08 5.33 -7.61
C ARG A 251 -5.62 4.60 -8.87
N HIS A 252 -4.74 3.61 -8.73
CA HIS A 252 -4.20 2.81 -9.82
C HIS A 252 -4.84 1.42 -9.89
N GLY A 253 -5.78 1.09 -9.00
CA GLY A 253 -6.39 -0.23 -8.94
C GLY A 253 -5.41 -1.36 -8.62
N VAL A 254 -4.30 -1.04 -7.94
CA VAL A 254 -3.28 -2.02 -7.57
C VAL A 254 -3.59 -2.61 -6.18
N PRO A 255 -3.76 -3.93 -6.06
CA PRO A 255 -3.91 -4.58 -4.76
C PRO A 255 -2.60 -4.52 -3.98
N THR A 256 -2.69 -4.33 -2.66
CA THR A 256 -1.51 -4.25 -1.80
C THR A 256 -1.70 -5.08 -0.54
N VAL A 257 -0.59 -5.49 0.06
CA VAL A 257 -0.57 -6.09 1.41
C VAL A 257 0.30 -5.24 2.32
N TYR A 258 -0.04 -5.18 3.61
CA TYR A 258 0.77 -4.51 4.62
C TYR A 258 0.55 -5.15 6.00
N PRO A 259 1.55 -5.10 6.90
CA PRO A 259 1.43 -5.68 8.23
C PRO A 259 0.52 -4.84 9.14
N GLU A 260 -0.08 -5.48 10.15
CA GLU A 260 -0.87 -4.80 11.18
C GLU A 260 -0.05 -3.68 11.89
N ARG A 261 1.23 -3.94 12.17
CA ARG A 261 2.14 -2.92 12.72
C ARG A 261 2.99 -2.33 11.61
N SER A 262 2.92 -1.01 11.45
CA SER A 262 3.68 -0.26 10.44
C SER A 262 5.19 -0.20 10.73
N ARG A 263 5.89 -1.33 10.62
CA ARG A 263 7.32 -1.51 10.95
C ARG A 263 8.00 -2.43 9.94
N LEU A 264 9.26 -2.12 9.64
CA LEU A 264 10.09 -2.89 8.70
C LEU A 264 10.14 -4.39 9.02
N GLY A 265 10.41 -4.75 10.28
CA GLY A 265 10.46 -6.16 10.68
C GLY A 265 9.12 -6.90 10.56
N ALA A 266 7.99 -6.21 10.67
CA ALA A 266 6.67 -6.81 10.49
C ALA A 266 6.34 -7.02 9.00
N MET A 267 6.72 -6.06 8.14
CA MET A 267 6.58 -6.18 6.68
C MET A 267 7.40 -7.35 6.12
N VAL A 268 8.63 -7.54 6.62
CA VAL A 268 9.47 -8.67 6.23
C VAL A 268 8.82 -10.00 6.64
N ARG A 269 8.26 -10.10 7.85
CA ARG A 269 7.55 -11.31 8.30
C ARG A 269 6.30 -11.62 7.49
N LEU A 270 5.58 -10.59 7.06
CA LEU A 270 4.44 -10.75 6.18
C LEU A 270 4.88 -11.40 4.85
N LEU A 271 5.97 -10.91 4.25
CA LEU A 271 6.50 -11.49 3.01
C LEU A 271 7.03 -12.92 3.18
N GLU A 272 7.58 -13.28 4.35
CA GLU A 272 7.94 -14.67 4.68
C GLU A 272 6.75 -15.63 4.61
N THR A 273 5.52 -15.11 4.72
CA THR A 273 4.29 -15.91 4.66
C THR A 273 3.63 -15.81 3.29
N GLU A 274 3.43 -14.60 2.79
CA GLU A 274 2.72 -14.33 1.53
C GLU A 274 3.41 -14.93 0.31
N LEU A 275 4.74 -14.80 0.22
CA LEU A 275 5.48 -15.23 -0.97
C LEU A 275 5.51 -16.76 -1.14
N PRO A 276 5.87 -17.55 -0.10
CA PRO A 276 5.76 -19.00 -0.18
C PRO A 276 4.34 -19.49 -0.46
N LEU A 277 3.32 -18.92 0.18
CA LEU A 277 1.93 -19.30 -0.07
C LEU A 277 1.52 -19.08 -1.54
N ARG A 278 1.90 -17.95 -2.13
CA ARG A 278 1.63 -17.66 -3.55
C ARG A 278 2.40 -18.60 -4.48
N ARG A 279 3.67 -18.89 -4.16
CA ARG A 279 4.50 -19.80 -4.98
C ARG A 279 4.05 -21.25 -4.87
N GLN A 280 3.59 -21.72 -3.71
CA GLN A 280 3.09 -23.07 -3.55
C GLN A 280 1.73 -23.26 -4.24
N GLY A 281 0.98 -22.17 -4.45
CA GLY A 281 -0.37 -22.25 -5.01
C GLY A 281 -1.39 -22.77 -4.01
N LEU A 282 -2.67 -22.71 -4.37
CA LEU A 282 -3.77 -23.23 -3.58
C LEU A 282 -4.00 -24.71 -3.94
N SER A 283 -3.64 -25.62 -3.03
CA SER A 283 -3.92 -27.04 -3.16
C SER A 283 -5.24 -27.40 -2.46
N ILE A 284 -6.15 -28.06 -3.18
CA ILE A 284 -7.47 -28.46 -2.70
C ILE A 284 -7.68 -29.96 -2.97
N SER A 285 -7.91 -30.73 -1.92
CA SER A 285 -8.38 -32.11 -2.03
C SER A 285 -9.86 -32.13 -2.41
N LEU A 286 -10.15 -32.65 -3.61
CA LEU A 286 -11.52 -32.87 -4.06
C LEU A 286 -12.06 -34.17 -3.47
N ALA A 287 -13.36 -34.22 -3.20
CA ALA A 287 -14.06 -35.42 -2.73
C ALA A 287 -14.01 -36.60 -3.73
N THR A 288 -13.45 -36.39 -4.92
CA THR A 288 -13.14 -37.45 -5.89
C THR A 288 -11.86 -38.21 -5.57
N GLY A 289 -11.06 -37.74 -4.59
CA GLY A 289 -9.70 -38.21 -4.29
C GLY A 289 -8.60 -37.55 -5.13
N SER A 290 -8.97 -36.58 -5.98
CA SER A 290 -8.01 -35.82 -6.81
C SER A 290 -7.57 -34.56 -6.10
N THR A 291 -6.33 -34.14 -6.33
CA THR A 291 -5.75 -32.89 -5.83
C THR A 291 -5.81 -31.83 -6.93
N LEU A 292 -6.50 -30.73 -6.67
CA LEU A 292 -6.53 -29.55 -7.53
C LEU A 292 -5.51 -28.54 -7.02
N LEU A 293 -4.51 -28.19 -7.82
CA LEU A 293 -3.52 -27.16 -7.51
C LEU A 293 -3.75 -25.94 -8.41
N LEU A 294 -4.00 -24.78 -7.81
CA LEU A 294 -4.08 -23.51 -8.52
C LEU A 294 -2.82 -22.70 -8.27
N HIS A 295 -2.09 -22.36 -9.32
CA HIS A 295 -0.83 -21.61 -9.23
C HIS A 295 -0.80 -20.52 -10.31
N GLY A 296 -1.00 -19.27 -9.91
CA GLY A 296 -1.25 -18.19 -10.88
C GLY A 296 -2.47 -18.52 -11.74
N ASP A 297 -2.30 -18.47 -13.07
CA ASP A 297 -3.32 -18.90 -14.04
C ASP A 297 -3.30 -20.40 -14.35
N ALA A 298 -2.28 -21.13 -13.87
CA ALA A 298 -2.17 -22.56 -14.09
C ALA A 298 -3.07 -23.33 -13.11
N VAL A 299 -3.82 -24.28 -13.65
CA VAL A 299 -4.66 -25.19 -12.88
C VAL A 299 -4.15 -26.60 -13.15
N LEU A 300 -3.74 -27.33 -12.12
CA LEU A 300 -3.31 -28.73 -12.24
C LEU A 300 -4.28 -29.64 -11.50
N LEU A 301 -4.63 -30.76 -12.11
CA LEU A 301 -5.40 -31.84 -11.49
C LEU A 301 -4.49 -33.07 -11.39
N ASP A 302 -4.20 -33.51 -10.16
CA ASP A 302 -3.25 -34.59 -9.87
C ASP A 302 -1.88 -34.39 -10.54
N GLY A 303 -1.43 -33.13 -10.58
CA GLY A 303 -0.16 -32.73 -11.20
C GLY A 303 -0.19 -32.60 -12.74
N VAL A 304 -1.33 -32.84 -13.37
CA VAL A 304 -1.53 -32.66 -14.82
C VAL A 304 -2.19 -31.32 -15.09
N GLU A 305 -1.59 -30.50 -15.95
CA GLU A 305 -2.15 -29.19 -16.29
C GLU A 305 -3.49 -29.31 -17.02
N VAL A 306 -4.48 -28.57 -16.54
CA VAL A 306 -5.82 -28.44 -17.09
C VAL A 306 -6.00 -27.03 -17.61
N HIS A 307 -6.12 -26.91 -18.93
CA HIS A 307 -6.28 -25.61 -19.57
C HIS A 307 -7.71 -25.08 -19.35
N LEU A 308 -7.84 -24.04 -18.52
CA LEU A 308 -9.07 -23.31 -18.29
C LEU A 308 -8.87 -21.85 -18.67
N SER A 309 -9.82 -21.27 -19.39
CA SER A 309 -9.78 -19.85 -19.77
C SER A 309 -11.18 -19.26 -19.83
N GLY A 310 -11.32 -17.95 -19.59
CA GLY A 310 -12.60 -17.25 -19.64
C GLY A 310 -13.58 -17.76 -18.57
N SER A 311 -14.83 -18.04 -18.96
CA SER A 311 -15.92 -18.32 -18.01
C SER A 311 -15.69 -19.53 -17.08
N PRO A 312 -15.17 -20.69 -17.54
CA PRO A 312 -14.86 -21.82 -16.65
C PRO A 312 -13.81 -21.49 -15.57
N LEU A 313 -12.76 -20.74 -15.92
CA LEU A 313 -11.73 -20.32 -14.95
C LEU A 313 -12.32 -19.33 -13.94
N ALA A 314 -13.14 -18.38 -14.39
CA ALA A 314 -13.84 -17.44 -13.51
C ALA A 314 -14.76 -18.15 -12.51
N VAL A 315 -15.51 -19.16 -12.97
CA VAL A 315 -16.33 -20.02 -12.08
C VAL A 315 -15.45 -20.77 -11.09
N LEU A 316 -14.32 -21.32 -11.54
CA LEU A 316 -13.40 -22.02 -10.64
C LEU A 316 -12.88 -21.07 -9.55
N ASN A 317 -12.38 -19.89 -9.91
CA ASN A 317 -11.87 -18.88 -9.00
C ASN A 317 -12.92 -18.46 -7.95
N ALA A 318 -14.18 -18.30 -8.37
CA ALA A 318 -15.28 -18.00 -7.44
C ALA A 318 -15.55 -19.17 -6.46
N LEU A 319 -15.47 -20.42 -6.91
CA LEU A 319 -15.70 -21.60 -6.07
C LEU A 319 -14.55 -21.90 -5.11
N VAL A 320 -13.29 -21.61 -5.49
CA VAL A 320 -12.11 -21.86 -4.64
C VAL A 320 -11.89 -20.76 -3.60
N THR A 321 -12.54 -19.61 -3.73
CA THR A 321 -12.49 -18.54 -2.72
C THR A 321 -12.97 -19.03 -1.35
N ASN A 322 -14.00 -19.90 -1.33
CA ASN A 322 -14.47 -20.60 -0.12
C ASN A 322 -14.82 -22.05 -0.49
N PRO A 323 -13.83 -22.96 -0.55
CA PRO A 323 -14.04 -24.32 -1.04
C PRO A 323 -15.12 -25.05 -0.21
N GLY A 324 -16.01 -25.79 -0.88
CA GLY A 324 -17.12 -26.51 -0.23
C GLY A 324 -18.37 -25.66 0.08
N GLN A 325 -18.29 -24.33 0.05
CA GLN A 325 -19.46 -23.47 0.20
C GLN A 325 -20.26 -23.33 -1.09
N VAL A 326 -21.57 -23.10 -0.94
CA VAL A 326 -22.49 -22.92 -2.08
C VAL A 326 -22.45 -21.47 -2.54
N VAL A 327 -22.02 -21.27 -3.78
CA VAL A 327 -22.05 -19.98 -4.48
C VAL A 327 -23.32 -19.92 -5.33
N SER A 328 -24.07 -18.83 -5.25
CA SER A 328 -25.32 -18.69 -5.98
C SER A 328 -25.09 -18.48 -7.48
N ARG A 329 -26.11 -18.76 -8.31
CA ARG A 329 -26.03 -18.49 -9.75
C ARG A 329 -25.82 -17.01 -10.05
N ALA A 330 -26.48 -16.13 -9.30
CA ALA A 330 -26.35 -14.70 -9.44
C ALA A 330 -24.92 -14.23 -9.12
N ASP A 331 -24.32 -14.77 -8.06
CA ASP A 331 -22.94 -14.45 -7.69
C ASP A 331 -21.95 -14.96 -8.73
N LEU A 332 -22.11 -16.21 -9.20
CA LEU A 332 -21.24 -16.73 -10.27
C LEU A 332 -21.37 -15.92 -11.56
N LEU A 333 -22.58 -15.47 -11.91
CA LEU A 333 -22.82 -14.64 -13.08
C LEU A 333 -22.05 -13.32 -13.01
N ALA A 334 -21.97 -12.71 -11.82
CA ALA A 334 -21.23 -11.46 -11.61
C ALA A 334 -19.70 -11.59 -11.83
N HIS A 335 -19.16 -12.82 -11.77
CA HIS A 335 -17.74 -13.09 -12.00
C HIS A 335 -17.41 -13.47 -13.45
N LEU A 336 -18.42 -13.68 -14.32
CA LEU A 336 -18.16 -14.09 -15.70
C LEU A 336 -17.65 -12.90 -16.55
N PRO A 337 -16.67 -13.12 -17.47
CA PRO A 337 -16.23 -12.10 -18.42
C PRO A 337 -17.40 -11.58 -19.26
N SER A 338 -17.55 -10.26 -19.34
CA SER A 338 -18.71 -9.60 -19.96
C SER A 338 -18.65 -9.65 -21.49
N GLY A 339 -19.19 -10.71 -22.09
CA GLY A 339 -19.29 -10.88 -23.54
C GLY A 339 -20.58 -11.61 -23.93
N GLY A 340 -21.67 -10.87 -24.06
CA GLY A 340 -23.01 -11.38 -24.37
C GLY A 340 -23.92 -11.43 -23.14
N ALA A 341 -25.18 -11.05 -23.31
CA ALA A 341 -26.19 -10.91 -22.25
C ALA A 341 -26.12 -12.06 -21.22
N GLY A 342 -25.62 -11.74 -20.02
CA GLY A 342 -25.43 -12.70 -18.94
C GLY A 342 -26.76 -13.32 -18.51
N SER A 343 -27.01 -14.55 -18.93
CA SER A 343 -28.16 -15.35 -18.51
C SER A 343 -27.69 -16.47 -17.58
N GLU A 344 -28.60 -17.03 -16.78
CA GLU A 344 -28.28 -18.21 -15.96
C GLU A 344 -27.70 -19.36 -16.81
N HIS A 345 -28.08 -19.44 -18.08
CA HIS A 345 -27.54 -20.39 -19.04
C HIS A 345 -26.02 -20.25 -19.26
N ALA A 346 -25.47 -19.03 -19.16
CA ALA A 346 -24.02 -18.81 -19.27
C ALA A 346 -23.25 -19.46 -18.11
N VAL A 347 -23.80 -19.38 -16.89
CA VAL A 347 -23.24 -20.05 -15.70
C VAL A 347 -23.32 -21.56 -15.87
N GLU A 348 -24.45 -22.09 -16.34
CA GLU A 348 -24.61 -23.52 -16.59
C GLU A 348 -23.59 -24.05 -17.60
N MET A 349 -23.37 -23.32 -18.70
CA MET A 349 -22.38 -23.69 -19.72
C MET A 349 -20.95 -23.59 -19.21
N ALA A 350 -20.64 -22.58 -18.38
CA ALA A 350 -19.34 -22.45 -17.74
C ALA A 350 -19.06 -23.60 -16.75
N VAL A 351 -20.05 -23.97 -15.92
CA VAL A 351 -19.96 -25.11 -15.00
C VAL A 351 -19.85 -26.43 -15.75
N ALA A 352 -20.57 -26.61 -16.86
CA ALA A 352 -20.48 -27.82 -17.68
C ALA A 352 -19.08 -28.01 -18.26
N ARG A 353 -18.47 -26.94 -18.79
CA ARG A 353 -17.09 -26.95 -19.29
C ARG A 353 -16.08 -27.21 -18.16
N LEU A 354 -16.27 -26.58 -17.00
CA LEU A 354 -15.41 -26.81 -15.83
C LEU A 354 -15.46 -28.27 -15.37
N ARG A 355 -16.65 -28.88 -15.33
CA ARG A 355 -16.84 -30.32 -15.03
C ARG A 355 -16.20 -31.23 -16.07
N SER A 356 -16.24 -30.84 -17.35
CA SER A 356 -15.57 -31.61 -18.40
C SER A 356 -14.06 -31.63 -18.21
N ALA A 357 -13.50 -30.56 -17.63
CA ALA A 357 -12.07 -30.40 -17.41
C ALA A 357 -11.59 -31.05 -16.10
N LEU A 358 -12.35 -30.88 -15.00
CA LEU A 358 -11.96 -31.35 -13.66
C LEU A 358 -12.60 -32.69 -13.24
N GLY A 359 -13.54 -33.21 -14.06
CA GLY A 359 -14.37 -34.36 -13.72
C GLY A 359 -15.76 -33.94 -13.22
N THR A 360 -16.77 -34.71 -13.61
CA THR A 360 -18.19 -34.38 -13.38
C THR A 360 -18.58 -34.23 -11.90
N ARG A 361 -17.85 -34.91 -11.01
CA ARG A 361 -18.07 -34.89 -9.56
C ARG A 361 -17.33 -33.76 -8.82
N ALA A 362 -16.39 -33.07 -9.47
CA ALA A 362 -15.59 -32.00 -8.85
C ALA A 362 -16.44 -30.78 -8.47
N VAL A 363 -17.52 -30.51 -9.22
CA VAL A 363 -18.45 -29.41 -8.92
C VAL A 363 -19.84 -29.99 -8.68
N GLN A 364 -20.43 -29.74 -7.52
CA GLN A 364 -21.76 -30.20 -7.14
C GLN A 364 -22.81 -29.12 -7.42
N THR A 365 -23.95 -29.53 -7.99
CA THR A 365 -25.13 -28.66 -8.06
C THR A 365 -25.92 -28.80 -6.76
N VAL A 366 -26.19 -27.68 -6.08
CA VAL A 366 -27.12 -27.64 -4.95
C VAL A 366 -28.45 -27.09 -5.46
N ILE A 367 -29.45 -27.96 -5.49
CA ILE A 367 -30.78 -27.70 -6.08
C ILE A 367 -31.33 -26.37 -5.53
N LYS A 368 -31.76 -25.50 -6.45
CA LYS A 368 -32.30 -24.15 -6.19
C LYS A 368 -31.36 -23.16 -5.46
N ARG A 369 -30.12 -23.53 -5.14
CA ARG A 369 -29.19 -22.66 -4.41
C ARG A 369 -27.98 -22.24 -5.25
N GLY A 370 -27.43 -23.13 -6.08
CA GLY A 370 -26.28 -22.81 -6.92
C GLY A 370 -25.30 -23.98 -7.04
N TYR A 371 -24.00 -23.69 -6.97
CA TYR A 371 -22.94 -24.66 -7.16
C TYR A 371 -21.90 -24.57 -6.04
N ARG A 372 -21.21 -25.67 -5.78
CA ARG A 372 -20.05 -25.71 -4.88
C ARG A 372 -18.97 -26.61 -5.42
N LEU A 373 -17.72 -26.35 -5.03
CA LEU A 373 -16.65 -27.31 -5.21
C LEU A 373 -16.86 -28.50 -4.26
N ALA A 374 -16.70 -29.72 -4.75
CA ALA A 374 -16.79 -30.93 -3.95
C ALA A 374 -15.44 -31.17 -3.27
N VAL A 375 -15.28 -30.70 -2.03
CA VAL A 375 -14.09 -30.92 -1.21
C VAL A 375 -14.34 -31.98 -0.15
N GLU A 376 -13.27 -32.58 0.36
CA GLU A 376 -13.32 -33.57 1.46
C GLU A 376 -13.84 -33.01 2.79
#